data_AF-A0A4Q6DWV5-F1
#
_entry.id   AF-A0A4Q6DWV5-F1
#
_cell.length_a   1.000
_cell.length_b   1.000
_cell.length_c   1.000
_cell.angle_alpha   90.00
_cell.angle_beta   90.00
_cell.angle_gamma   90.00
#
_symmetry.space_group_name_H-M   'P 1'
#
loop_
_entity.id
_entity.type
_entity.pdbx_description
1 polymer ?
#
loop_
_entity_poly.entity_id
_entity_poly.type
_entity_poly.pdbx_seq_one_letter_code
_entity_poly.pdbx_strand_id
1 'polypeptide(L)'
;MNIRIVKFVKVTLLIVCIVLITGVINADGAAKNISLRKIKVLVYTKNGQGFVHDNIASAVACIQKLGQEQGFKVDVSDKPEVFTEDNLKQYTMLIFPSTNNDVFATDTQRLAFRRYIEAGGGFVGIHSVTGTERRWTWFKQMLGCTFA
;
A
#
# COMPACT_ATOMS: atom_id res chain seq x y z
N MET A 1 -23.20 22.67 50.24
CA MET A 1 -23.05 23.27 48.89
C MET A 1 -22.36 22.31 47.89
N ASN A 2 -22.58 20.98 47.92
CA ASN A 2 -21.80 20.03 47.10
C ASN A 2 -22.62 19.03 46.26
N ILE A 3 -23.94 18.92 46.47
CA ILE A 3 -24.75 17.87 45.82
C ILE A 3 -25.20 18.28 44.40
N ARG A 4 -25.39 19.58 44.14
CA ARG A 4 -25.85 20.09 42.83
C ARG A 4 -24.76 20.05 41.75
N ILE A 5 -23.50 20.30 42.12
CA ILE A 5 -22.35 20.29 41.19
C ILE A 5 -22.04 18.86 40.71
N VAL A 6 -22.08 17.87 41.61
CA VAL A 6 -21.80 16.46 41.27
C VAL A 6 -22.87 15.86 40.36
N LYS A 7 -24.14 16.25 40.52
CA LYS A 7 -25.23 15.85 39.60
C LYS A 7 -25.04 16.46 38.20
N PHE A 8 -24.63 17.73 38.12
CA PHE A 8 -24.39 18.41 36.84
C PHE A 8 -23.22 17.79 36.07
N VAL A 9 -22.11 17.48 36.74
CA VAL A 9 -20.94 16.84 36.12
C VAL A 9 -21.28 15.42 35.63
N LYS A 10 -22.03 14.62 36.41
CA LYS A 10 -22.47 13.27 35.98
C LYS A 10 -23.42 13.29 34.79
N VAL A 11 -24.35 14.24 34.73
CA VAL A 11 -25.29 14.39 33.59
C VAL A 11 -24.55 14.86 32.34
N THR A 12 -23.57 15.77 32.49
CA THR A 12 -22.75 16.24 31.37
C THR A 12 -21.84 15.14 30.82
N LEU A 13 -21.22 14.33 31.69
CA LEU A 13 -20.38 13.19 31.30
C LEU A 13 -21.19 12.08 30.58
N LEU A 14 -22.43 11.84 31.02
CA LEU A 14 -23.32 10.87 30.39
C LEU A 14 -23.75 11.32 28.98
N ILE A 15 -24.01 12.62 28.78
CA ILE A 15 -24.35 13.18 27.46
C ILE A 15 -23.15 13.13 26.51
N VAL A 16 -21.93 13.41 26.98
CA VAL A 16 -20.71 13.29 26.17
C VAL A 16 -20.47 11.83 25.74
N CYS A 17 -20.66 10.86 26.63
CA CYS A 17 -20.58 9.44 26.27
C CYS A 17 -21.68 9.01 25.30
N ILE A 18 -22.92 9.50 25.44
CA ILE A 18 -24.01 9.19 24.51
C ILE A 18 -23.75 9.78 23.12
N VAL A 19 -23.24 11.02 23.04
CA VAL A 19 -22.86 11.65 21.75
C VAL A 19 -21.71 10.88 21.08
N LEU A 20 -20.71 10.44 21.85
CA LEU A 20 -19.61 9.60 21.35
C LEU A 20 -20.10 8.22 20.87
N ILE A 21 -21.07 7.62 21.56
CA ILE A 21 -21.65 6.33 21.16
C ILE A 21 -22.53 6.48 19.90
N THR A 22 -23.33 7.54 19.78
CA THR A 22 -24.16 7.78 18.58
C THR A 22 -23.37 8.18 17.34
N GLY A 23 -22.18 8.77 17.50
CA GLY A 23 -21.27 9.06 16.38
C GLY A 23 -20.63 7.81 15.77
N VAL A 24 -20.56 6.70 16.52
CA VAL A 24 -19.90 5.46 16.08
C VAL A 24 -20.86 4.54 15.29
N ILE A 25 -22.17 4.64 15.49
CA ILE A 25 -23.17 3.77 14.82
C ILE A 25 -23.59 4.23 13.42
N ASN A 26 -23.20 5.44 12.98
CA ASN A 26 -23.45 5.92 11.62
C ASN A 26 -22.25 5.81 10.67
N ALA A 27 -21.30 4.92 10.98
CA ALA A 27 -20.31 4.47 10.02
C ALA A 27 -20.86 3.31 9.17
N ASP A 28 -22.09 3.45 8.68
CA ASP A 28 -22.51 2.68 7.52
C ASP A 28 -21.70 3.25 6.37
N GLY A 29 -20.55 2.61 6.12
CA GLY A 29 -19.63 2.97 5.07
C GLY A 29 -20.39 2.92 3.76
N ALA A 30 -20.88 4.08 3.32
CA ALA A 30 -21.18 4.32 1.92
C ALA A 30 -19.87 4.00 1.20
N ALA A 31 -19.76 2.77 0.70
CA ALA A 31 -18.69 2.35 -0.16
C ALA A 31 -18.70 3.35 -1.29
N LYS A 32 -17.76 4.31 -1.22
CA LYS A 32 -17.60 5.31 -2.25
C LYS A 32 -17.51 4.49 -3.53
N ASN A 33 -18.40 4.73 -4.48
CA ASN A 33 -18.45 3.93 -5.70
C ASN A 33 -17.20 4.31 -6.53
N ILE A 34 -16.05 3.71 -6.19
CA ILE A 34 -14.77 4.03 -6.79
C ILE A 34 -14.80 3.42 -8.18
N SER A 35 -14.86 4.28 -9.20
CA SER A 35 -14.67 3.83 -10.57
C SER A 35 -13.22 3.38 -10.75
N LEU A 36 -13.02 2.07 -10.83
CA LEU A 36 -11.71 1.46 -11.03
C LEU A 36 -11.07 1.82 -12.38
N ARG A 37 -11.85 2.38 -13.32
CA ARG A 37 -11.38 2.88 -14.63
C ARG A 37 -10.31 3.97 -14.56
N LYS A 38 -10.24 4.68 -13.44
CA LYS A 38 -9.19 5.70 -13.21
C LYS A 38 -7.98 5.15 -12.46
N ILE A 39 -8.05 3.91 -11.98
CA ILE A 39 -6.97 3.25 -11.27
C ILE A 39 -5.97 2.69 -12.27
N LYS A 40 -4.70 2.92 -11.98
CA LYS A 40 -3.58 2.37 -12.73
C LYS A 40 -2.58 1.78 -11.75
N VAL A 41 -2.10 0.58 -12.02
CA VAL A 41 -1.10 -0.11 -11.18
C VAL A 41 0.15 -0.44 -12.00
N LEU A 42 1.29 -0.46 -11.33
CA LEU A 42 2.56 -0.92 -11.89
C LEU A 42 2.92 -2.27 -11.28
N VAL A 43 3.02 -3.31 -12.10
CA VAL A 43 3.56 -4.61 -11.71
C VAL A 43 5.05 -4.62 -12.02
N TYR A 44 5.87 -4.61 -10.98
CA TYR A 44 7.32 -4.54 -11.10
C TYR A 44 7.98 -5.90 -10.85
N THR A 45 8.63 -6.46 -11.87
CA THR A 45 9.08 -7.86 -11.89
C THR A 45 10.58 -8.04 -11.79
N LYS A 46 11.35 -6.94 -11.65
CA LYS A 46 12.80 -7.01 -11.59
C LYS A 46 13.26 -7.81 -10.36
N ASN A 47 14.27 -8.64 -10.58
CA ASN A 47 15.01 -9.33 -9.54
C ASN A 47 16.50 -8.94 -9.64
N GLY A 48 17.17 -8.92 -8.49
CA GLY A 48 18.63 -8.83 -8.42
C GLY A 48 19.30 -10.17 -8.75
N GLN A 49 20.63 -10.21 -8.63
CA GLN A 49 21.40 -11.44 -8.79
C GLN A 49 20.91 -12.53 -7.82
N GLY A 50 20.60 -13.73 -8.31
CA GLY A 50 20.11 -14.84 -7.50
C GLY A 50 18.92 -15.57 -8.12
N PHE A 51 18.13 -16.26 -7.29
CA PHE A 51 16.99 -17.04 -7.73
C PHE A 51 15.81 -16.15 -8.17
N VAL A 52 15.29 -16.43 -9.37
CA VAL A 52 14.10 -15.79 -9.95
C VAL A 52 12.98 -16.82 -9.98
N HIS A 53 11.81 -16.48 -9.43
CA HIS A 53 10.71 -17.44 -9.30
C HIS A 53 9.89 -17.52 -10.59
N ASP A 54 9.62 -18.73 -11.06
CA ASP A 54 8.82 -18.96 -12.28
C ASP A 54 7.36 -18.48 -12.15
N ASN A 55 6.87 -18.33 -10.91
CA ASN A 55 5.49 -17.89 -10.64
C ASN A 55 5.22 -16.42 -11.04
N ILE A 56 6.26 -15.64 -11.35
CA ILE A 56 6.12 -14.22 -11.73
C ILE A 56 5.24 -14.07 -12.98
N ALA A 57 5.44 -14.91 -14.00
CA ALA A 57 4.64 -14.86 -15.22
C ALA A 57 3.15 -15.10 -14.94
N SER A 58 2.85 -16.09 -14.09
CA SER A 58 1.47 -16.40 -13.67
C SER A 58 0.86 -15.28 -12.82
N ALA A 59 1.64 -14.65 -11.94
CA ALA A 59 1.18 -13.52 -11.13
C ALA A 59 0.84 -12.30 -12.03
N VAL A 60 1.69 -11.98 -13.00
CA VAL A 60 1.45 -10.93 -13.99
C VAL A 60 0.16 -11.20 -14.77
N ALA A 61 0.01 -12.41 -15.33
CA ALA A 61 -1.19 -12.78 -16.08
C ALA A 61 -2.46 -12.69 -15.24
N CYS A 62 -2.41 -13.12 -13.97
CA CYS A 62 -3.52 -13.02 -13.03
C CYS A 62 -3.91 -11.55 -12.77
N ILE A 63 -2.94 -10.68 -12.48
CA ILE A 63 -3.20 -9.25 -12.22
C ILE A 63 -3.76 -8.55 -13.46
N GLN A 64 -3.23 -8.87 -14.66
CA GLN A 64 -3.76 -8.33 -15.92
C GLN A 64 -5.20 -8.77 -16.17
N LYS A 65 -5.50 -10.06 -15.95
CA LYS A 65 -6.87 -10.58 -16.05
C LYS A 65 -7.82 -9.86 -15.09
N LEU A 66 -7.41 -9.68 -13.82
CA LEU A 66 -8.18 -8.91 -12.84
C LEU A 66 -8.38 -7.45 -13.28
N GLY A 67 -7.35 -6.83 -13.86
CA GLY A 67 -7.44 -5.50 -14.43
C GLY A 67 -8.51 -5.38 -15.52
N GLN A 68 -8.59 -6.38 -16.41
CA GLN A 68 -9.62 -6.45 -17.46
C GLN A 68 -11.01 -6.65 -16.87
N GLU A 69 -11.17 -7.58 -15.93
CA GLU A 69 -12.47 -7.92 -15.32
C GLU A 69 -13.02 -6.79 -14.45
N GLN A 70 -12.15 -6.09 -13.72
CA GLN A 70 -12.54 -5.03 -12.77
C GLN A 70 -12.39 -3.62 -13.36
N GLY A 71 -11.78 -3.51 -14.54
CA GLY A 71 -11.67 -2.27 -15.31
C GLY A 71 -10.60 -1.31 -14.82
N PHE A 72 -9.47 -1.77 -14.25
CA PHE A 72 -8.30 -0.93 -13.95
C PHE A 72 -7.13 -1.22 -14.91
N LYS A 73 -6.23 -0.25 -15.08
CA LYS A 73 -5.08 -0.37 -15.97
C LYS A 73 -3.90 -1.03 -15.28
N VAL A 74 -3.19 -1.90 -16.00
CA VAL A 74 -2.01 -2.62 -15.51
C VAL A 74 -0.84 -2.36 -16.46
N ASP A 75 0.22 -1.72 -15.94
CA ASP A 75 1.51 -1.68 -16.62
C ASP A 75 2.43 -2.73 -15.99
N VAL A 76 3.31 -3.34 -16.79
CA VAL A 76 4.29 -4.33 -16.32
C VAL A 76 5.67 -3.85 -16.72
N SER A 77 6.64 -3.91 -15.80
CA SER A 77 8.02 -3.53 -16.09
C SER A 77 9.02 -4.31 -15.25
N ASP A 78 10.17 -4.62 -15.84
CA ASP A 78 11.37 -5.11 -15.18
C ASP A 78 12.51 -4.06 -15.20
N LYS A 79 12.20 -2.86 -15.68
CA LYS A 79 13.14 -1.77 -15.91
C LYS A 79 13.16 -0.82 -14.71
N PRO A 80 14.29 -0.65 -14.02
CA PRO A 80 14.35 0.22 -12.84
C PRO A 80 14.16 1.71 -13.19
N GLU A 81 14.29 2.09 -14.47
CA GLU A 81 14.10 3.45 -14.97
C GLU A 81 12.67 3.97 -14.79
N VAL A 82 11.69 3.10 -14.54
CA VAL A 82 10.31 3.51 -14.23
C VAL A 82 10.19 4.19 -12.86
N PHE A 83 11.19 4.07 -11.98
CA PHE A 83 11.19 4.69 -10.65
C PHE A 83 11.71 6.13 -10.69
N THR A 84 10.91 7.00 -11.30
CA THR A 84 11.02 8.46 -11.18
C THR A 84 9.76 8.99 -10.50
N GLU A 85 9.87 10.07 -9.72
CA GLU A 85 8.70 10.64 -9.03
C GLU A 85 7.58 11.01 -10.01
N ASP A 86 7.92 11.59 -11.16
CA ASP A 86 6.94 11.97 -12.16
C ASP A 86 6.23 10.77 -12.78
N ASN A 87 6.96 9.69 -13.06
CA ASN A 87 6.34 8.48 -13.54
C ASN A 87 5.47 7.82 -12.46
N LEU A 88 5.90 7.80 -11.20
CA LEU A 88 5.17 7.12 -10.12
C LEU A 88 3.83 7.79 -9.76
N LYS A 89 3.68 9.11 -9.96
CA LYS A 89 2.43 9.86 -9.70
C LYS A 89 1.19 9.32 -10.41
N GLN A 90 1.37 8.61 -11.53
CA GLN A 90 0.25 8.06 -12.30
C GLN A 90 -0.30 6.76 -11.72
N TYR A 91 0.42 6.09 -10.82
CA TYR A 91 0.05 4.79 -10.28
C TYR A 91 -0.59 4.96 -8.90
N THR A 92 -1.71 4.28 -8.69
CA THR A 92 -2.34 4.18 -7.37
C THR A 92 -1.66 3.14 -6.50
N MET A 93 -1.07 2.12 -7.14
CA MET A 93 -0.44 1.00 -6.45
C MET A 93 0.74 0.45 -7.24
N LEU A 94 1.78 0.06 -6.51
CA LEU A 94 2.90 -0.72 -7.03
C LEU A 94 2.78 -2.15 -6.51
N ILE A 95 2.94 -3.13 -7.40
CA ILE A 95 2.77 -4.55 -7.11
C ILE A 95 4.08 -5.27 -7.44
N PHE A 96 4.68 -5.91 -6.43
CA PHE A 96 5.98 -6.57 -6.54
C PHE A 96 5.78 -8.10 -6.38
N PRO A 97 5.54 -8.84 -7.48
CA PRO A 97 5.38 -10.28 -7.44
C PRO A 97 6.73 -11.01 -7.33
N SER A 98 6.96 -11.72 -6.22
CA SER A 98 8.13 -12.58 -6.00
C SER A 98 9.48 -11.91 -6.31
N THR A 99 9.59 -10.60 -6.14
CA THR A 99 10.85 -9.86 -6.31
C THR A 99 11.83 -10.22 -5.20
N ASN A 100 13.12 -10.21 -5.49
CA ASN A 100 14.17 -10.63 -4.57
C ASN A 100 15.47 -9.87 -4.85
N ASN A 101 16.31 -9.74 -3.82
CA ASN A 101 17.60 -9.05 -3.87
C ASN A 101 17.48 -7.60 -4.40
N ASP A 102 18.53 -7.07 -5.02
CA ASP A 102 18.59 -5.64 -5.39
C ASP A 102 17.78 -5.39 -6.67
N VAL A 103 16.66 -4.66 -6.53
CA VAL A 103 15.70 -4.36 -7.61
C VAL A 103 15.76 -2.90 -8.03
N PHE A 104 16.48 -2.05 -7.30
CA PHE A 104 16.81 -0.69 -7.74
C PHE A 104 18.27 -0.62 -8.19
N ALA A 105 18.53 0.08 -9.29
CA ALA A 105 19.88 0.30 -9.80
C ALA A 105 20.60 1.47 -9.10
N THR A 106 19.84 2.44 -8.58
CA THR A 106 20.40 3.65 -7.96
C THR A 106 19.67 4.07 -6.68
N ASP A 107 20.33 4.85 -5.83
CA ASP A 107 19.71 5.43 -4.63
C ASP A 107 18.63 6.46 -4.97
N THR A 108 18.70 7.08 -6.15
CA THR A 108 17.64 7.98 -6.63
C THR A 108 16.33 7.22 -6.85
N GLN A 109 16.39 6.02 -7.42
CA GLN A 109 15.21 5.17 -7.60
C GLN A 109 14.65 4.67 -6.27
N ARG A 110 15.54 4.29 -5.33
CA ARG A 110 15.15 3.97 -3.94
C ARG A 110 14.42 5.14 -3.29
N LEU A 111 14.95 6.36 -3.42
CA LEU A 111 14.34 7.57 -2.87
C LEU A 111 12.98 7.87 -3.50
N ALA A 112 12.84 7.71 -4.82
CA ALA A 112 11.56 7.87 -5.51
C ALA A 112 10.50 6.88 -5.01
N PHE A 113 10.86 5.60 -4.86
CA PHE A 113 9.99 4.59 -4.26
C PHE A 113 9.60 4.96 -2.82
N ARG A 114 10.59 5.32 -1.99
CA ARG A 114 10.34 5.73 -0.60
C ARG A 114 9.37 6.89 -0.50
N ARG A 115 9.59 7.95 -1.29
CA ARG A 115 8.71 9.13 -1.33
C ARG A 115 7.30 8.79 -1.79
N TYR A 116 7.16 7.91 -2.78
CA TYR A 116 5.86 7.41 -3.20
C TYR A 116 5.10 6.73 -2.05
N ILE A 117 5.77 5.86 -1.28
CA ILE A 117 5.15 5.19 -0.12
C ILE A 117 4.82 6.19 1.00
N GLU A 118 5.76 7.07 1.35
CA GLU A 118 5.57 8.07 2.41
C GLU A 118 4.49 9.11 2.06
N ALA A 119 4.21 9.32 0.78
CA ALA A 119 3.11 10.16 0.28
C ALA A 119 1.74 9.43 0.25
N GLY A 120 1.66 8.17 0.71
CA GLY A 120 0.42 7.40 0.77
C GLY A 120 0.14 6.54 -0.47
N GLY A 121 1.14 6.31 -1.33
CA GLY A 121 1.03 5.41 -2.47
C GLY A 121 0.83 3.96 -2.03
N GLY A 122 -0.04 3.22 -2.73
CA GLY A 122 -0.32 1.83 -2.42
C GLY A 122 0.84 0.89 -2.77
N PHE A 123 1.05 -0.15 -1.96
CA PHE A 123 2.06 -1.18 -2.20
C PHE A 123 1.51 -2.56 -1.88
N VAL A 124 1.77 -3.51 -2.78
CA VAL A 124 1.46 -4.93 -2.58
C VAL A 124 2.69 -5.74 -2.91
N GLY A 125 3.19 -6.47 -1.93
CA GLY A 125 4.24 -7.47 -2.12
C GLY A 125 3.65 -8.88 -2.10
N ILE A 126 4.08 -9.75 -3.02
CA ILE A 126 3.60 -11.12 -3.11
C ILE A 126 4.77 -12.09 -2.91
N HIS A 127 4.59 -13.09 -2.06
CA HIS A 127 5.53 -14.19 -1.83
C HIS A 127 6.94 -13.68 -1.43
N SER A 128 7.94 -13.83 -2.30
CA SER A 128 9.37 -13.61 -2.00
C SER A 128 9.78 -12.14 -1.84
N VAL A 129 8.83 -11.20 -1.92
CA VAL A 129 9.06 -9.75 -1.72
C VAL A 129 9.81 -9.43 -0.42
N THR A 130 9.66 -10.24 0.62
CA THR A 130 10.37 -10.08 1.90
C THR A 130 11.89 -10.27 1.78
N GLY A 131 12.36 -10.85 0.66
CA GLY A 131 13.76 -10.93 0.24
C GLY A 131 14.25 -9.77 -0.64
N THR A 132 13.39 -8.82 -1.04
CA THR A 132 13.76 -7.65 -1.87
C THR A 132 14.59 -6.64 -1.07
N GLU A 133 15.66 -6.09 -1.65
CA GLU A 133 16.54 -5.07 -1.06
C GLU A 133 17.03 -5.48 0.35
N ARG A 134 17.65 -6.67 0.46
CA ARG A 134 18.04 -7.31 1.74
C ARG A 134 18.87 -6.42 2.65
N ARG A 135 19.69 -5.54 2.06
CA ARG A 135 20.60 -4.63 2.78
C ARG A 135 19.98 -3.27 3.07
N TRP A 136 18.78 -2.98 2.56
CA TRP A 136 18.15 -1.69 2.74
C TRP A 136 17.18 -1.72 3.91
N THR A 137 17.64 -1.23 5.07
CA THR A 137 16.88 -1.26 6.33
C THR A 137 15.48 -0.63 6.20
N TRP A 138 15.36 0.48 5.48
CA TRP A 138 14.08 1.16 5.31
C TRP A 138 13.03 0.29 4.61
N PHE A 139 13.41 -0.46 3.57
CA PHE A 139 12.49 -1.35 2.86
C PHE A 139 11.96 -2.45 3.79
N LYS A 140 12.81 -2.98 4.69
CA LYS A 140 12.41 -3.98 5.68
C LYS A 140 11.49 -3.42 6.74
N GLN A 141 11.72 -2.19 7.19
CA GLN A 141 10.84 -1.50 8.12
C GLN A 141 9.47 -1.21 7.49
N MET A 142 9.44 -0.82 6.21
CA MET A 142 8.21 -0.62 5.46
C MET A 142 7.37 -1.90 5.37
N LEU A 143 8.01 -3.05 5.10
CA LEU A 143 7.34 -4.36 5.10
C LEU A 143 6.94 -4.84 6.51
N GLY A 144 7.67 -4.42 7.54
CA GLY A 144 7.54 -4.91 8.92
C GLY A 144 8.17 -6.28 9.17
N CYS A 145 8.87 -6.87 8.18
CA CYS A 145 9.53 -8.17 8.32
C CYS A 145 10.73 -8.31 7.35
N THR A 146 11.51 -9.37 7.55
CA THR A 146 12.57 -9.79 6.63
C THR A 146 12.51 -11.30 6.39
N PHE A 147 12.92 -11.73 5.20
CA PHE A 147 13.24 -13.13 4.94
C PHE A 147 14.48 -13.54 5.75
N ALA A 148 14.40 -14.66 6.47
CA ALA A 148 15.47 -15.21 7.30
C ALA A 148 16.37 -16.17 6.51
#